data_AF-A0A965QUW6-F1
#
_entry.id   AF-A0A965QUW6-F1
#
_cell.length_a   1.000
_cell.length_b   1.000
_cell.length_c   1.000
_cell.angle_alpha   90.00
_cell.angle_beta   90.00
_cell.angle_gamma   90.00
#
_symmetry.space_group_name_H-M   'P 1'
#
loop_
_entity.id
_entity.type
_entity.pdbx_description
1 polymer ?
#
loop_
_entity_poly.entity_id
_entity_poly.type
_entity_poly.pdbx_seq_one_letter_code
_entity_poly.pdbx_strand_id
1 'polypeptide(L)'
;MDRIPLNAARRRRLVLGGVMALAASGAAQAVESIPADDVAARDTALLESFRRSREALEWTDALVRHEWRLQRHADGTEWRIVDPHERTVLQGTADECRHRLAGLEQDGTIPPVRGEVLVLLHGLGEDRGSMHPLAEHLRGAVDATVLTFGYASVRHDIDAHGRSLGEVIAGLPQATRISFVG
;
A
#
# COMPACT_ATOMS: atom_id res chain seq x y z
N MET A 1 -9.13 -35.02 -55.40
CA MET A 1 -10.16 -35.39 -54.40
C MET A 1 -9.53 -36.33 -53.40
N ASP A 2 -9.50 -35.86 -52.16
CA ASP A 2 -9.53 -36.59 -50.89
C ASP A 2 -8.55 -37.74 -50.56
N ARG A 3 -7.81 -37.45 -49.48
CA ARG A 3 -7.49 -38.30 -48.31
C ARG A 3 -6.32 -39.28 -48.42
N ILE A 4 -5.19 -38.81 -47.91
CA ILE A 4 -4.16 -39.63 -47.25
C ILE A 4 -4.49 -39.67 -45.74
N PRO A 5 -4.72 -40.86 -45.15
CA PRO A 5 -4.77 -40.99 -43.70
C PRO A 5 -3.44 -41.48 -43.12
N LEU A 6 -3.07 -40.84 -42.01
CA LEU A 6 -2.53 -41.37 -40.76
C LEU A 6 -1.49 -42.52 -40.83
N ASN A 7 -0.27 -42.22 -40.40
CA ASN A 7 0.56 -43.19 -39.71
C ASN A 7 0.80 -42.75 -38.27
N ALA A 8 0.42 -43.65 -37.37
CA ALA A 8 0.54 -43.51 -35.94
C ALA A 8 1.89 -44.06 -35.44
N ALA A 9 2.25 -43.58 -34.25
CA ALA A 9 2.90 -44.34 -33.19
C ALA A 9 4.44 -44.38 -33.12
N ARG A 10 4.89 -43.88 -31.95
CA ARG A 10 5.88 -44.45 -31.02
C ARG A 10 7.35 -44.30 -31.40
N ARG A 11 8.30 -44.18 -30.45
CA ARG A 11 8.38 -43.73 -29.05
C ARG A 11 9.89 -43.74 -28.75
N ARG A 12 10.36 -42.75 -28.00
CA ARG A 12 11.48 -42.76 -27.02
C ARG A 12 12.91 -43.06 -27.50
N ARG A 13 13.71 -41.97 -27.45
CA ARG A 13 15.01 -41.74 -26.77
C ARG A 13 15.92 -42.94 -26.43
N LEU A 14 17.20 -42.78 -26.81
CA LEU A 14 18.50 -42.90 -26.09
C LEU A 14 19.59 -42.90 -27.22
N VAL A 15 20.84 -42.42 -27.14
CA VAL A 15 21.77 -42.03 -26.08
C VAL A 15 23.01 -41.36 -26.76
N LEU A 16 23.91 -40.77 -25.94
CA LEU A 16 25.30 -40.37 -26.25
C LEU A 16 25.42 -39.07 -27.06
N GLY A 17 26.25 -38.08 -26.73
CA GLY A 17 27.37 -37.97 -25.80
C GLY A 17 28.16 -36.73 -26.25
N GLY A 18 28.92 -36.10 -25.36
CA GLY A 18 29.88 -35.07 -25.76
C GLY A 18 29.98 -33.91 -24.79
N VAL A 19 30.80 -34.09 -23.76
CA VAL A 19 31.44 -32.97 -23.08
C VAL A 19 32.48 -32.41 -24.05
N MET A 20 32.30 -31.18 -24.51
CA MET A 20 33.37 -30.40 -25.12
C MET A 20 33.62 -29.18 -24.24
N ALA A 21 34.68 -29.27 -23.44
CA ALA A 21 35.28 -28.14 -22.77
C ALA A 21 35.99 -27.28 -23.82
N LEU A 22 35.48 -26.06 -24.05
CA LEU A 22 36.29 -24.98 -24.61
C LEU A 22 36.65 -24.02 -23.48
N ALA A 23 37.93 -24.03 -23.12
CA ALA A 23 38.55 -22.97 -22.34
C ALA A 23 38.62 -21.71 -23.19
N ALA A 24 37.94 -20.65 -22.75
CA ALA A 24 38.17 -19.29 -23.20
C ALA A 24 38.60 -18.45 -22.01
N SER A 25 39.87 -18.07 -22.00
CA SER A 25 40.45 -17.10 -21.09
C SER A 25 39.86 -15.72 -21.36
N GLY A 26 39.25 -15.07 -20.35
CA GLY A 26 38.86 -13.67 -20.45
C GLY A 26 37.67 -13.32 -19.55
N ALA A 27 37.95 -12.59 -18.48
CA ALA A 27 37.04 -12.13 -17.43
C ALA A 27 36.33 -13.26 -16.65
N ALA A 28 36.95 -13.67 -15.54
CA ALA A 28 36.18 -14.11 -14.40
C ALA A 28 35.24 -12.95 -14.02
N GLN A 29 34.03 -12.94 -14.57
CA GLN A 29 32.94 -12.23 -13.95
C GLN A 29 32.79 -12.90 -12.60
N ALA A 30 33.21 -12.19 -11.55
CA ALA A 30 32.75 -12.49 -10.22
C ALA A 30 31.23 -12.53 -10.32
N VAL A 31 30.65 -13.73 -10.23
CA VAL A 31 29.28 -13.86 -9.73
C VAL A 31 29.41 -13.37 -8.31
N GLU A 32 29.22 -12.07 -8.15
CA GLU A 32 29.14 -11.41 -6.87
C GLU A 32 28.01 -12.12 -6.15
N SER A 33 28.37 -12.98 -5.20
CA SER A 33 27.42 -13.73 -4.40
C SER A 33 26.55 -12.71 -3.72
N ILE A 34 25.27 -12.63 -4.10
CA ILE A 34 24.32 -11.75 -3.44
C ILE A 34 24.38 -12.13 -1.96
N PRO A 35 24.82 -11.21 -1.06
CA PRO A 35 24.89 -11.49 0.36
C PRO A 35 23.52 -11.97 0.85
N ALA A 36 23.49 -12.97 1.72
CA ALA A 36 22.23 -13.49 2.26
C ALA A 36 21.39 -12.38 2.93
N ASP A 37 22.06 -11.34 3.46
CA ASP A 37 21.45 -10.16 4.04
C ASP A 37 20.68 -9.31 2.99
N ASP A 38 21.19 -9.22 1.75
CA ASP A 38 20.52 -8.49 0.65
C ASP A 38 19.29 -9.25 0.14
N VAL A 39 19.32 -10.59 0.18
CA VAL A 39 18.16 -11.42 -0.16
C VAL A 39 17.07 -11.27 0.91
N ALA A 40 17.44 -11.33 2.19
CA ALA A 40 16.50 -11.17 3.30
C ALA A 40 15.87 -9.77 3.34
N ALA A 41 16.65 -8.72 3.06
CA ALA A 41 16.14 -7.36 2.94
C ALA A 41 15.15 -7.21 1.78
N ARG A 42 15.45 -7.81 0.62
CA ARG A 42 14.55 -7.83 -0.55
C ARG A 42 13.25 -8.59 -0.28
N ASP A 43 13.32 -9.74 0.36
CA ASP A 43 12.15 -10.54 0.70
C ASP A 43 11.24 -9.82 1.69
N THR A 44 11.84 -9.14 2.67
CA THR A 44 11.11 -8.28 3.63
C THR A 44 10.44 -7.11 2.90
N ALA A 45 11.17 -6.41 2.02
CA ALA A 45 10.62 -5.29 1.25
C ALA A 45 9.49 -5.73 0.30
N LEU A 46 9.61 -6.92 -0.28
CA LEU A 46 8.57 -7.52 -1.12
C LEU A 46 7.33 -7.87 -0.31
N LEU A 47 7.49 -8.48 0.87
CA LEU A 47 6.39 -8.78 1.79
C LEU A 47 5.67 -7.52 2.26
N GLU A 48 6.42 -6.46 2.59
CA GLU A 48 5.88 -5.15 2.95
C GLU A 48 5.16 -4.49 1.76
N SER A 49 5.68 -4.64 0.53
CA SER A 49 4.96 -4.20 -0.68
C SER A 49 3.63 -4.93 -0.84
N PHE A 50 3.61 -6.25 -0.67
CA PHE A 50 2.37 -7.03 -0.75
C PHE A 50 1.40 -6.69 0.37
N ARG A 51 1.89 -6.48 1.60
CA ARG A 51 1.07 -6.06 2.73
C ARG A 51 0.42 -4.70 2.49
N ARG A 52 1.20 -3.72 2.00
CA ARG A 52 0.71 -2.38 1.60
C ARG A 52 -0.34 -2.45 0.50
N SER A 53 -0.13 -3.28 -0.53
CA SER A 53 -1.13 -3.53 -1.55
C SER A 53 -2.43 -4.10 -0.97
N ARG A 54 -2.39 -4.95 0.06
CA ARG A 54 -3.62 -5.48 0.70
C ARG A 54 -4.38 -4.42 1.48
N GLU A 55 -3.72 -3.42 2.04
CA GLU A 55 -4.42 -2.32 2.71
C GLU A 55 -5.28 -1.50 1.75
N ALA A 56 -4.75 -1.15 0.58
CA ALA A 56 -5.52 -0.51 -0.50
C ALA A 56 -6.69 -1.36 -1.01
N LEU A 57 -6.66 -2.66 -0.77
CA LEU A 57 -7.72 -3.56 -1.18
C LEU A 57 -8.80 -3.75 -0.11
N GLU A 58 -8.59 -3.33 1.13
CA GLU A 58 -9.42 -3.80 2.25
C GLU A 58 -9.81 -2.70 3.25
N TRP A 59 -9.08 -1.60 3.33
CA TRP A 59 -9.31 -0.58 4.35
C TRP A 59 -9.54 0.81 3.75
N THR A 60 -10.49 1.53 4.31
CA THR A 60 -10.80 2.91 3.94
C THR A 60 -10.70 3.81 5.16
N ASP A 61 -10.00 4.94 5.03
CA ASP A 61 -9.89 5.97 6.07
C ASP A 61 -11.27 6.61 6.29
N ALA A 62 -11.69 6.67 7.55
CA ALA A 62 -12.88 7.39 8.00
C ALA A 62 -12.52 8.66 8.78
N LEU A 63 -11.34 8.68 9.44
CA LEU A 63 -10.73 9.88 10.01
C LEU A 63 -9.22 9.81 9.80
N VAL A 64 -8.61 10.98 9.58
CA VAL A 64 -7.15 11.15 9.48
C VAL A 64 -6.72 12.34 10.35
N ARG A 65 -5.68 12.15 11.16
CA ARG A 65 -5.05 13.15 12.03
C ARG A 65 -3.54 13.03 11.92
N HIS A 66 -2.92 13.87 11.10
CA HIS A 66 -1.51 13.66 10.73
C HIS A 66 -1.35 12.22 10.20
N GLU A 67 -0.51 11.41 10.82
CA GLU A 67 -0.32 10.00 10.45
C GLU A 67 -1.17 9.01 11.25
N TRP A 68 -2.05 9.47 12.13
CA TRP A 68 -3.03 8.64 12.83
C TRP A 68 -4.29 8.45 12.00
N ARG A 69 -4.84 7.23 12.00
CA ARG A 69 -5.98 6.87 11.15
C ARG A 69 -7.01 6.07 11.92
N LEU A 70 -8.28 6.40 11.71
CA LEU A 70 -9.39 5.49 11.96
C LEU A 70 -9.82 4.90 10.63
N GLN A 71 -9.80 3.59 10.51
CA GLN A 71 -10.12 2.89 9.28
C GLN A 71 -11.30 1.95 9.47
N ARG A 72 -12.07 1.81 8.40
CA ARG A 72 -13.16 0.86 8.26
C ARG A 72 -12.79 -0.17 7.20
N HIS A 73 -13.00 -1.44 7.49
CA HIS A 73 -12.82 -2.52 6.53
C HIS A 73 -13.89 -2.44 5.43
N ALA A 74 -13.58 -2.90 4.22
CA ALA A 74 -14.42 -2.75 3.04
C ALA A 74 -15.76 -3.50 3.13
N ASP A 75 -15.87 -4.55 3.96
CA ASP A 75 -17.16 -5.21 4.25
C ASP A 75 -18.02 -4.45 5.27
N GLY A 76 -17.46 -3.41 5.91
CA GLY A 76 -18.12 -2.59 6.92
C GLY A 76 -18.19 -3.19 8.32
N THR A 77 -17.64 -4.38 8.57
CA THR A 77 -17.82 -5.07 9.87
C THR A 77 -16.74 -4.76 10.89
N GLU A 78 -15.54 -4.40 10.44
CA GLU A 78 -14.39 -4.16 11.30
C GLU A 78 -13.85 -2.74 11.20
N TRP A 79 -13.36 -2.25 12.33
CA TRP A 79 -12.70 -0.95 12.44
C TRP A 79 -11.35 -1.12 13.11
N ARG A 80 -10.40 -0.25 12.77
CA ARG A 80 -9.09 -0.21 13.39
C ARG A 80 -8.54 1.19 13.54
N ILE A 81 -7.68 1.38 14.53
CA ILE A 81 -6.82 2.56 14.66
C ILE A 81 -5.42 2.17 14.21
N VAL A 82 -4.84 2.96 13.32
CA VAL A 82 -3.45 2.81 12.86
C VAL A 82 -2.65 4.02 13.33
N ASP A 83 -1.47 3.75 13.89
CA ASP A 83 -0.54 4.77 14.37
C ASP A 83 0.41 5.27 13.25
N PRO A 84 1.23 6.31 13.52
CA PRO A 84 2.19 6.84 12.56
C PRO A 84 3.27 5.87 12.07
N HIS A 85 3.41 4.72 12.71
CA HIS A 85 4.35 3.66 12.34
C HIS A 85 3.65 2.51 11.62
N GLU A 86 2.43 2.73 11.13
CA GLU A 86 1.61 1.75 10.42
C GLU A 86 1.26 0.52 11.26
N ARG A 87 1.21 0.68 12.58
CA ARG A 87 0.81 -0.38 13.51
C ARG A 87 -0.65 -0.23 13.90
N THR A 88 -1.38 -1.33 13.86
CA THR A 88 -2.72 -1.41 14.46
C THR A 88 -2.61 -1.28 15.98
N VAL A 89 -3.18 -0.21 16.53
CA VAL A 89 -3.23 0.05 17.98
C VAL A 89 -4.45 -0.60 18.62
N LEU A 90 -5.56 -0.60 17.90
CA LEU A 90 -6.83 -1.20 18.32
C LEU A 90 -7.56 -1.69 17.08
N GLN A 91 -8.23 -2.83 17.19
CA GLN A 91 -9.17 -3.35 16.21
C GLN A 91 -10.43 -3.81 16.95
N GLY A 92 -11.60 -3.47 16.43
CA GLY A 92 -12.87 -3.75 17.08
C GLY A 92 -14.05 -3.05 16.40
N THR A 93 -15.04 -2.66 17.19
CA THR A 93 -16.21 -1.94 16.71
C THR A 93 -15.89 -0.47 16.40
N ALA A 94 -16.79 0.18 15.65
CA ALA A 94 -16.68 1.61 15.36
C ALA A 94 -16.63 2.46 16.63
N ASP A 95 -17.47 2.14 17.62
CA ASP A 95 -17.60 2.92 18.86
C ASP A 95 -16.36 2.77 19.74
N GLU A 96 -15.83 1.55 19.91
CA GLU A 96 -14.59 1.31 20.64
C GLU A 96 -13.42 2.09 20.03
N CYS A 97 -13.28 2.03 18.70
CA CYS A 97 -12.21 2.72 18.01
C CYS A 97 -12.37 4.25 18.09
N ARG A 98 -13.59 4.77 17.93
CA ARG A 98 -13.84 6.22 18.07
C ARG A 98 -13.56 6.71 19.49
N HIS A 99 -14.01 5.96 20.50
CA HIS A 99 -13.77 6.30 21.90
C HIS A 99 -12.26 6.31 22.22
N ARG A 100 -11.53 5.29 21.77
CA ARG A 100 -10.08 5.21 21.97
C ARG A 100 -9.34 6.34 21.25
N LEU A 101 -9.71 6.65 20.00
CA LEU A 101 -9.09 7.73 19.23
C LEU A 101 -9.34 9.09 19.89
N ALA A 102 -10.57 9.36 20.35
CA ALA A 102 -10.90 10.58 21.08
C ALA A 102 -10.08 10.71 22.37
N GLY A 103 -9.84 9.62 23.09
CA GLY A 103 -8.95 9.60 24.26
C GLY A 103 -7.52 10.00 23.91
N LEU A 104 -6.98 9.50 22.79
CA LEU A 104 -5.65 9.85 22.28
C LEU A 104 -5.56 11.32 21.80
N GLU A 105 -6.66 11.90 21.33
CA GLU A 105 -6.73 13.34 21.03
C GLU A 105 -6.77 14.18 22.32
N GLN A 106 -7.54 13.75 23.32
CA GLN A 106 -7.71 14.47 24.59
C GLN A 106 -6.44 14.49 25.45
N ASP A 107 -5.69 13.38 25.47
CA ASP A 107 -4.43 13.30 26.22
C ASP A 107 -3.23 13.95 25.50
N GLY A 108 -3.44 14.42 24.27
CA GLY A 108 -2.43 15.13 23.47
C GLY A 108 -1.50 14.21 22.65
N THR A 109 -1.72 12.89 22.66
CA THR A 109 -0.96 11.94 21.83
C THR A 109 -1.15 12.21 20.34
N ILE A 110 -2.37 12.55 19.93
CA ILE A 110 -2.71 12.94 18.56
C ILE A 110 -2.83 14.47 18.53
N PRO A 111 -1.90 15.18 17.86
CA PRO A 111 -2.01 16.62 17.75
C PRO A 111 -3.25 17.01 16.93
N PRO A 112 -3.95 18.09 17.31
CA PRO A 112 -5.08 18.59 16.53
C PRO A 112 -4.62 19.08 15.15
N VAL A 113 -5.48 18.90 14.14
CA VAL A 113 -5.27 19.47 12.80
C VAL A 113 -5.97 20.83 12.73
N ARG A 114 -5.21 21.88 12.36
CA ARG A 114 -5.69 23.27 12.32
C ARG A 114 -5.13 24.00 11.10
N GLY A 115 -5.82 25.03 10.66
CA GLY A 115 -5.32 25.92 9.61
C GLY A 115 -5.46 25.30 8.22
N GLU A 116 -4.48 25.51 7.35
CA GLU A 116 -4.52 24.96 6.00
C GLU A 116 -4.20 23.45 5.99
N VAL A 117 -4.95 22.71 5.19
CA VAL A 117 -4.77 21.27 5.00
C VAL A 117 -4.63 20.95 3.50
N LEU A 118 -3.68 20.10 3.18
CA LEU A 118 -3.47 19.55 1.85
C LEU A 118 -3.70 18.04 1.89
N VAL A 119 -4.72 17.55 1.20
CA VAL A 119 -5.06 16.13 1.14
C VAL A 119 -4.53 15.53 -0.16
N LEU A 120 -3.71 14.50 -0.04
CA LEU A 120 -3.16 13.73 -1.15
C LEU A 120 -4.01 12.47 -1.39
N LEU A 121 -4.41 12.24 -2.63
CA LEU A 121 -5.21 11.10 -3.06
C LEU A 121 -4.35 10.22 -3.98
N HIS A 122 -4.36 8.91 -3.74
CA HIS A 122 -3.71 7.96 -4.64
C HIS A 122 -4.62 7.59 -5.81
N GLY A 123 -4.03 7.02 -6.87
CA GLY A 123 -4.76 6.53 -8.04
C GLY A 123 -5.47 5.19 -7.83
N LEU A 124 -6.15 4.73 -8.89
CA LEU A 124 -6.83 3.44 -8.91
C LEU A 124 -5.84 2.28 -8.75
N GLY A 125 -6.11 1.37 -7.81
CA GLY A 125 -5.28 0.18 -7.57
C GLY A 125 -3.96 0.46 -6.83
N GLU A 126 -3.73 1.70 -6.43
CA GLU A 126 -2.62 2.09 -5.55
C GLU A 126 -3.08 2.18 -4.09
N ASP A 127 -2.11 2.37 -3.19
CA ASP A 127 -2.31 2.71 -1.80
C ASP A 127 -1.76 4.10 -1.47
N ARG A 128 -2.12 4.64 -0.30
CA ARG A 128 -1.59 5.92 0.22
C ARG A 128 -0.05 5.98 0.30
N GLY A 129 0.61 4.82 0.37
CA GLY A 129 2.06 4.66 0.33
C GLY A 129 2.69 5.28 -0.91
N SER A 130 2.00 5.19 -2.06
CA SER A 130 2.42 5.83 -3.32
C SER A 130 2.59 7.34 -3.19
N MET A 131 1.82 7.98 -2.29
CA MET A 131 1.85 9.42 -2.06
C MET A 131 2.91 9.86 -1.04
N HIS A 132 3.58 8.93 -0.35
CA HIS A 132 4.55 9.28 0.70
C HIS A 132 5.71 10.15 0.20
N PRO A 133 6.37 9.86 -0.94
CA PRO A 133 7.46 10.72 -1.43
C PRO A 133 7.01 12.17 -1.67
N LEU A 134 5.78 12.35 -2.18
CA LEU A 134 5.18 13.67 -2.37
C LEU A 134 4.81 14.32 -1.03
N ALA A 135 4.25 13.55 -0.10
CA ALA A 135 3.92 14.04 1.23
C ALA A 135 5.15 14.56 1.97
N GLU A 136 6.25 13.80 1.98
CA GLU A 136 7.52 14.20 2.62
C GLU A 136 8.06 15.50 2.02
N HIS A 137 8.04 15.63 0.69
CA HIS A 137 8.47 16.86 0.04
C HIS A 137 7.60 18.07 0.44
N LEU A 138 6.27 17.90 0.40
CA LEU A 138 5.33 18.99 0.67
C LEU A 138 5.36 19.44 2.13
N ARG A 139 5.52 18.52 3.10
CA ARG A 139 5.62 18.89 4.52
C ARG A 139 6.76 19.87 4.80
N GLY A 140 7.83 19.87 4.00
CA GLY A 140 8.92 20.84 4.08
C GLY A 140 8.77 22.08 3.19
N ALA A 141 7.80 22.08 2.27
CA ALA A 141 7.67 23.08 1.22
C ALA A 141 6.43 23.98 1.34
N VAL A 142 5.40 23.55 2.07
CA VAL A 142 4.16 24.31 2.26
C VAL A 142 3.84 24.53 3.73
N ASP A 143 3.23 25.68 4.06
CA ASP A 143 2.70 25.96 5.39
C ASP A 143 1.27 25.41 5.52
N ALA A 144 1.15 24.09 5.44
CA ALA A 144 -0.12 23.37 5.56
C ALA A 144 0.09 21.98 6.18
N THR A 145 -0.92 21.47 6.86
CA THR A 145 -0.93 20.07 7.30
C THR A 145 -1.15 19.17 6.09
N VAL A 146 -0.15 18.35 5.74
CA VAL A 146 -0.24 17.40 4.62
C VAL A 146 -0.77 16.07 5.13
N LEU A 147 -1.89 15.61 4.56
CA LEU A 147 -2.53 14.33 4.88
C LEU A 147 -2.57 13.45 3.64
N THR A 148 -2.28 12.17 3.76
CA THR A 148 -2.58 11.19 2.71
C THR A 148 -3.90 10.50 3.02
N PHE A 149 -4.79 10.37 2.03
CA PHE A 149 -6.04 9.65 2.18
C PHE A 149 -5.91 8.24 1.58
N GLY A 150 -6.20 7.21 2.38
CA GLY A 150 -6.27 5.82 1.93
C GLY A 150 -7.72 5.36 1.77
N TYR A 151 -8.04 4.77 0.62
CA TYR A 151 -9.36 4.18 0.37
C TYR A 151 -9.25 2.82 -0.34
N ALA A 152 -10.22 1.94 -0.11
CA ALA A 152 -10.24 0.59 -0.64
C ALA A 152 -10.57 0.59 -2.16
N SER A 153 -9.61 1.05 -2.96
CA SER A 153 -9.77 1.59 -4.33
C SER A 153 -10.60 0.71 -5.27
N VAL A 154 -10.45 -0.62 -5.19
CA VAL A 154 -11.12 -1.57 -6.10
C VAL A 154 -12.35 -2.26 -5.50
N ARG A 155 -12.73 -1.94 -4.25
CA ARG A 155 -13.84 -2.61 -3.54
C ARG A 155 -15.18 -1.90 -3.64
N HIS A 156 -15.15 -0.60 -3.90
CA HIS A 156 -16.34 0.24 -3.96
C HIS A 156 -16.34 1.14 -5.18
N ASP A 157 -17.52 1.69 -5.49
CA ASP A 157 -17.67 2.69 -6.54
C ASP A 157 -17.10 4.06 -6.12
N ILE A 158 -17.00 4.95 -7.12
CA ILE A 158 -16.44 6.29 -6.93
C ILE A 158 -17.27 7.13 -5.93
N ASP A 159 -18.58 6.89 -5.86
CA ASP A 159 -19.48 7.62 -4.95
C ASP A 159 -19.21 7.24 -3.50
N ALA A 160 -18.96 5.96 -3.22
CA ALA A 160 -18.58 5.47 -1.91
C ALA A 160 -17.21 6.00 -1.46
N HIS A 161 -16.23 6.07 -2.37
CA HIS A 161 -14.92 6.68 -2.09
C HIS A 161 -15.08 8.17 -1.79
N GLY A 162 -15.88 8.89 -2.59
CA GLY A 162 -16.19 10.30 -2.38
C GLY A 162 -16.89 10.57 -1.03
N ARG A 163 -17.81 9.69 -0.62
CA ARG A 163 -18.46 9.79 0.70
C ARG A 163 -17.45 9.59 1.83
N SER A 164 -16.55 8.62 1.70
CA SER A 164 -15.52 8.36 2.70
C SER A 164 -14.54 9.53 2.83
N LEU A 165 -14.14 10.14 1.70
CA LEU A 165 -13.38 11.39 1.73
C LEU A 165 -14.17 12.53 2.42
N GLY A 166 -15.47 12.60 2.16
CA GLY A 166 -16.38 13.52 2.85
C GLY A 166 -16.39 13.34 4.37
N GLU A 167 -16.36 12.09 4.86
CA GLU A 167 -16.25 11.78 6.30
C GLU A 167 -14.94 12.32 6.88
N VAL A 168 -13.81 12.13 6.18
CA VAL A 168 -12.50 12.65 6.60
C VAL A 168 -12.52 14.17 6.66
N ILE A 169 -13.06 14.85 5.63
CA ILE A 169 -13.16 16.31 5.57
C ILE A 169 -14.05 16.85 6.70
N ALA A 170 -15.22 16.24 6.93
CA ALA A 170 -16.10 16.62 8.03
C ALA A 170 -15.43 16.43 9.40
N GLY A 171 -14.49 15.48 9.48
CA GLY A 171 -13.62 15.28 10.63
C GLY A 171 -12.57 16.36 10.86
N LEU A 172 -12.44 17.40 10.02
CA LEU A 172 -11.42 18.45 10.15
C LEU A 172 -12.04 19.84 10.46
N PRO A 173 -12.77 20.01 11.58
CA PRO A 173 -13.58 21.21 11.83
C PRO A 173 -12.76 22.49 12.05
N GLN A 174 -11.45 22.39 12.29
CA GLN A 174 -10.55 23.51 12.53
C GLN A 174 -9.66 23.81 11.31
N ALA A 175 -9.91 23.15 10.17
CA ALA A 175 -9.28 23.49 8.91
C ALA A 175 -9.91 24.78 8.34
N THR A 176 -9.08 25.74 7.95
CA THR A 176 -9.52 27.01 7.33
C THR A 176 -9.59 26.92 5.81
N ARG A 177 -8.75 26.07 5.22
CA ARG A 177 -8.71 25.77 3.79
C ARG A 177 -8.30 24.32 3.60
N ILE A 178 -8.98 23.62 2.69
CA ILE A 178 -8.61 22.26 2.28
C ILE A 178 -8.33 22.28 0.78
N SER A 179 -7.12 21.88 0.41
CA SER A 179 -6.69 21.69 -0.98
C SER A 179 -6.50 20.20 -1.26
N PHE A 180 -6.63 19.79 -2.52
CA PHE A 180 -6.52 18.40 -2.93
C PHE A 180 -5.47 18.26 -4.05
N VAL A 181 -4.72 17.16 -4.01
CA VAL A 181 -3.80 16.72 -5.07
C VAL A 181 -4.02 15.23 -5.26
N GLY A 182 -4.15 14.76 -6.50
CA GLY A 182 -4.28 13.34 -6.83
C GLY A 182 -3.79 13.04 -8.23
#